data_AF-A0A972KTH6-F1
#
_entry.id   AF-A0A972KTH6-F1
#
_cell.length_a   1.000
_cell.length_b   1.000
_cell.length_c   1.000
_cell.angle_alpha   90.00
_cell.angle_beta   90.00
_cell.angle_gamma   90.00
#
_symmetry.space_group_name_H-M   'P 1'
#
loop_
_entity.id
_entity.type
_entity.pdbx_description
1 polymer ?
#
loop_
_entity_poly.entity_id
_entity_poly.type
_entity_poly.pdbx_seq_one_letter_code
_entity_poly.pdbx_strand_id
1 'polypeptide(L)'
;MDRKKIELEVLDTQETSKVTADIRLKVRKRPLFTGQDHTISLKDAAEITQNFRKQAGKDAIKGGFFGIAAIRQLLSQEGIVGMRYYYGKEDDGRPVMILVGAKPDGNDLVEGFILERSIPCPPFCGWPNPLNGQAWDDYVGSPDAPKTLPPKNTKPVFTGLEQHLISLEEASKLARNYRESVDKDGPKGGYFAIAPLRQLVSQEGIVGLRYYYAVENDGRRVLVLCGVDAYGNDLFEGFLMERAIPCPPFCGWPNPLNS
;
A
#
# COMPACT_ATOMS: atom_id res chain seq x y z
N MET A 1 -5.38 -65.77 18.65
CA MET A 1 -4.79 -65.81 17.30
C MET A 1 -5.92 -66.23 16.38
N ASP A 2 -6.39 -65.50 15.38
CA ASP A 2 -5.73 -64.55 14.49
C ASP A 2 -6.73 -63.52 13.89
N ARG A 3 -6.18 -62.53 13.19
CA ARG A 3 -6.64 -61.15 12.97
C ARG A 3 -7.83 -60.94 12.01
N LYS A 4 -8.68 -59.97 12.40
CA LYS A 4 -9.58 -59.20 11.54
C LYS A 4 -8.79 -58.57 10.37
N LYS A 5 -9.22 -58.81 9.14
CA LYS A 5 -8.82 -58.03 7.95
C LYS A 5 -10.03 -57.21 7.52
N ILE A 6 -9.91 -55.90 7.72
CA ILE A 6 -10.89 -54.87 7.38
C ILE A 6 -10.85 -54.73 5.85
N GLU A 7 -11.99 -54.95 5.19
CA GLU A 7 -12.19 -54.58 3.79
C GLU A 7 -12.15 -53.05 3.69
N LEU A 8 -11.12 -52.54 3.03
CA LEU A 8 -11.02 -51.14 2.63
C LEU A 8 -11.77 -51.04 1.29
N GLU A 9 -12.97 -50.47 1.29
CA GLU A 9 -13.67 -50.10 0.08
C GLU A 9 -12.79 -49.17 -0.76
N VAL A 10 -12.49 -49.61 -1.98
CA VAL A 10 -11.77 -48.84 -2.99
C VAL A 10 -12.73 -47.75 -3.46
N LEU A 11 -12.65 -46.58 -2.85
CA LEU A 11 -13.27 -45.38 -3.38
C LEU A 11 -12.67 -45.07 -4.76
N ASP A 12 -13.58 -44.86 -5.70
CA ASP A 12 -13.34 -44.70 -7.12
C ASP A 12 -12.22 -43.68 -7.42
N THR A 13 -11.18 -44.17 -8.08
CA THR A 13 -10.03 -43.39 -8.56
C THR A 13 -10.44 -42.25 -9.50
N GLN A 14 -11.59 -42.34 -10.17
CA GLN A 14 -12.08 -41.26 -11.02
C GLN A 14 -12.72 -40.13 -10.21
N GLU A 15 -13.46 -40.45 -9.15
CA GLU A 15 -14.12 -39.47 -8.28
C GLU A 15 -13.10 -38.72 -7.42
N THR A 16 -12.08 -39.42 -6.91
CA THR A 16 -10.93 -38.80 -6.24
C THR A 16 -10.07 -37.94 -7.19
N SER A 17 -9.94 -38.31 -8.47
CA SER A 17 -9.26 -37.49 -9.49
C SER A 17 -10.03 -36.23 -9.88
N LYS A 18 -11.37 -36.32 -9.95
CA LYS A 18 -12.25 -35.16 -10.19
C LYS A 18 -12.29 -34.24 -8.98
N VAL A 19 -12.35 -34.78 -7.77
CA VAL A 19 -12.28 -33.98 -6.53
C VAL A 19 -10.91 -33.30 -6.42
N THR A 20 -9.80 -33.97 -6.75
CA THR A 20 -8.47 -33.32 -6.76
C THR A 20 -8.28 -32.33 -7.92
N ALA A 21 -8.91 -32.55 -9.08
CA ALA A 21 -8.93 -31.60 -10.19
C ALA A 21 -9.81 -30.37 -9.89
N ASP A 22 -10.97 -30.55 -9.25
CA ASP A 22 -11.86 -29.48 -8.81
C ASP A 22 -11.27 -28.71 -7.62
N ILE A 23 -10.54 -29.36 -6.72
CA ILE A 23 -9.76 -28.68 -5.67
C ILE A 23 -8.63 -27.86 -6.32
N ARG A 24 -7.94 -28.39 -7.35
CA ARG A 24 -6.93 -27.64 -8.12
C ARG A 24 -7.51 -26.48 -8.94
N LEU A 25 -8.74 -26.60 -9.44
CA LEU A 25 -9.45 -25.57 -10.20
C LEU A 25 -10.12 -24.52 -9.29
N LYS A 26 -10.43 -24.84 -8.03
CA LYS A 26 -10.99 -23.92 -7.03
C LYS A 26 -9.95 -23.17 -6.20
N VAL A 27 -8.66 -23.46 -6.35
CA VAL A 27 -7.62 -22.49 -5.99
C VAL A 27 -7.70 -21.37 -7.03
N ARG A 28 -8.51 -20.33 -6.75
CA ARG A 28 -8.44 -19.06 -7.48
C ARG A 28 -6.96 -18.78 -7.73
N LYS A 29 -6.52 -18.61 -8.98
CA LYS A 29 -5.16 -18.20 -9.35
C LYS A 29 -4.85 -16.89 -8.61
N ARG A 30 -4.42 -17.01 -7.35
CA ARG A 30 -3.95 -15.91 -6.53
C ARG A 30 -2.51 -15.70 -6.94
N PRO A 31 -2.10 -14.46 -7.27
CA PRO A 31 -0.76 -14.20 -7.75
C PRO A 31 0.25 -14.69 -6.71
N LEU A 32 1.28 -15.40 -7.17
CA LEU A 32 2.48 -15.61 -6.38
C LEU A 32 3.07 -14.22 -6.14
N PHE A 33 3.12 -13.81 -4.87
CA PHE A 33 3.56 -12.50 -4.41
C PHE A 33 5.09 -12.40 -4.40
N THR A 34 5.75 -12.68 -5.53
CA THR A 34 7.22 -12.63 -5.66
C THR A 34 7.63 -12.03 -7.00
N GLY A 35 8.46 -10.98 -6.98
CA GLY A 35 9.17 -10.50 -8.17
C GLY A 35 8.38 -9.57 -9.11
N GLN A 36 7.34 -8.89 -8.61
CA GLN A 36 6.58 -7.94 -9.43
C GLN A 36 7.27 -6.57 -9.53
N ASP A 37 7.25 -6.01 -10.73
CA ASP A 37 7.65 -4.64 -10.97
C ASP A 37 6.52 -3.70 -10.56
N HIS A 38 6.82 -2.83 -9.61
CA HIS A 38 5.90 -1.83 -9.08
C HIS A 38 6.32 -0.42 -9.49
N THR A 39 7.20 -0.26 -10.48
CA THR A 39 7.68 1.07 -10.89
C THR A 39 6.68 1.83 -11.75
N ILE A 40 6.77 3.16 -11.67
CA ILE A 40 6.03 4.10 -12.51
C ILE A 40 6.95 5.25 -12.91
N SER A 41 6.73 5.83 -14.10
CA SER A 41 7.45 7.02 -14.51
C SER A 41 6.95 8.26 -13.74
N LEU A 42 7.81 9.27 -13.57
CA LEU A 42 7.39 10.53 -12.94
C LEU A 42 6.24 11.20 -13.71
N LYS A 43 6.26 11.14 -15.05
CA LYS A 43 5.20 11.71 -15.88
C LYS A 43 3.85 11.04 -15.60
N ASP A 44 3.81 9.71 -15.64
CA ASP A 44 2.56 8.96 -15.41
C ASP A 44 2.07 9.17 -13.98
N ALA A 45 2.99 9.14 -13.00
CA ALA A 45 2.67 9.41 -11.60
C ALA A 45 2.10 10.83 -11.38
N ALA A 46 2.66 11.84 -12.04
CA ALA A 46 2.16 13.21 -12.01
C ALA A 46 0.74 13.29 -12.59
N GLU A 47 0.47 12.61 -13.70
CA GLU A 47 -0.84 12.56 -14.35
C GLU A 47 -1.91 11.97 -13.42
N ILE A 48 -1.71 10.75 -12.92
CA ILE A 48 -2.72 10.05 -12.12
C ILE A 48 -2.94 10.69 -10.74
N THR A 49 -1.91 11.29 -10.14
CA THR A 49 -2.09 12.06 -8.90
C THR A 49 -2.80 13.38 -9.16
N GLN A 50 -2.57 14.02 -10.31
CA GLN A 50 -3.31 15.23 -10.70
C GLN A 50 -4.79 14.93 -10.93
N ASN A 51 -5.11 13.79 -11.54
CA ASN A 51 -6.49 13.32 -11.71
C ASN A 51 -7.22 13.23 -10.37
N PHE A 52 -6.60 12.61 -9.36
CA PHE A 52 -7.17 12.58 -8.01
C PHE A 52 -7.41 13.97 -7.44
N ARG A 53 -6.41 14.87 -7.51
CA ARG A 53 -6.54 16.25 -6.97
C ARG A 53 -7.68 17.03 -7.61
N LYS A 54 -7.88 16.87 -8.93
CA LYS A 54 -9.00 17.50 -9.67
C LYS A 54 -10.37 17.00 -9.20
N GLN A 55 -10.47 15.74 -8.76
CA GLN A 55 -11.72 15.10 -8.35
C GLN A 55 -12.03 15.26 -6.85
N ALA A 56 -11.01 15.22 -5.99
CA ALA A 56 -11.19 15.12 -4.55
C ALA A 56 -11.60 16.43 -3.86
N GLY A 57 -11.36 17.57 -4.52
CA GLY A 57 -11.61 18.91 -3.95
C GLY A 57 -10.39 19.50 -3.25
N LYS A 58 -10.46 20.80 -2.95
CA LYS A 58 -9.31 21.62 -2.53
C LYS A 58 -8.68 21.19 -1.20
N ASP A 59 -9.48 20.73 -0.25
CA ASP A 59 -9.04 20.43 1.12
C ASP A 59 -8.96 18.92 1.40
N ALA A 60 -9.14 18.09 0.37
CA ALA A 60 -9.06 16.65 0.54
C ALA A 60 -7.65 16.19 0.90
N ILE A 61 -7.56 15.23 1.82
CA ILE A 61 -6.33 14.49 2.08
C ILE A 61 -5.93 13.77 0.79
N LYS A 62 -4.81 14.20 0.22
CA LYS A 62 -4.25 13.64 -1.02
C LYS A 62 -3.20 12.58 -0.77
N GLY A 63 -2.68 12.47 0.45
CA GLY A 63 -1.65 11.49 0.78
C GLY A 63 -1.28 11.50 2.25
N GLY A 64 -0.28 10.69 2.60
CA GLY A 64 0.23 10.60 3.96
C GLY A 64 1.68 10.12 4.01
N PHE A 65 2.37 10.44 5.09
CA PHE A 65 3.78 10.11 5.32
C PHE A 65 3.94 9.10 6.45
N PHE A 66 4.85 8.14 6.25
CA PHE A 66 5.34 7.21 7.26
C PHE A 66 6.85 7.36 7.42
N GLY A 67 7.32 7.48 8.66
CA GLY A 67 8.73 7.51 9.02
C GLY A 67 9.44 6.22 8.64
N ILE A 68 10.68 6.35 8.16
CA ILE A 68 11.45 5.22 7.62
C ILE A 68 11.72 4.13 8.65
N ALA A 69 11.85 4.47 9.94
CA ALA A 69 12.06 3.50 11.00
C ALA A 69 10.88 2.53 11.12
N ALA A 70 9.65 3.05 11.10
CA ALA A 70 8.45 2.22 11.15
C ALA A 70 8.30 1.35 9.90
N ILE A 71 8.56 1.91 8.71
CA ILE A 71 8.55 1.13 7.46
C ILE A 71 9.59 0.02 7.49
N ARG A 72 10.83 0.31 7.92
CA ARG A 72 11.88 -0.71 8.06
C ARG A 72 11.51 -1.78 9.08
N GLN A 73 10.89 -1.40 10.19
CA GLN A 73 10.38 -2.34 11.19
C GLN A 73 9.34 -3.28 10.57
N LEU A 74 8.37 -2.75 9.82
CA LEU A 74 7.40 -3.57 9.08
C LEU A 74 8.09 -4.50 8.08
N LEU A 75 9.04 -3.98 7.28
CA LEU A 75 9.75 -4.73 6.23
C LEU A 75 10.78 -5.76 6.77
N SER A 76 11.12 -5.68 8.05
CA SER A 76 12.08 -6.57 8.73
C SER A 76 11.43 -7.79 9.37
N GLN A 77 10.09 -7.85 9.42
CA GLN A 77 9.37 -8.97 10.01
C GLN A 77 9.69 -10.28 9.32
N GLU A 78 9.87 -11.34 10.09
CA GLU A 78 10.21 -12.65 9.55
C GLU A 78 9.06 -13.19 8.68
N GLY A 79 9.41 -13.77 7.53
CA GLY A 79 8.45 -14.50 6.69
C GLY A 79 7.49 -13.62 5.88
N ILE A 80 7.68 -12.31 5.80
CA ILE A 80 6.89 -11.45 4.89
C ILE A 80 7.54 -11.38 3.49
N VAL A 81 6.71 -11.31 2.46
CA VAL A 81 7.11 -11.16 1.05
C VAL A 81 6.72 -9.80 0.47
N GLY A 82 6.02 -8.98 1.24
CA GLY A 82 5.65 -7.62 0.83
C GLY A 82 4.84 -6.90 1.89
N MET A 83 4.39 -5.71 1.52
CA MET A 83 3.52 -4.87 2.35
C MET A 83 2.15 -4.82 1.69
N ARG A 84 1.12 -5.09 2.48
CA ARG A 84 -0.27 -4.82 2.10
C ARG A 84 -0.69 -3.52 2.74
N TYR A 85 -1.45 -2.73 2.01
CA TYR A 85 -2.14 -1.57 2.54
C TYR A 85 -3.64 -1.78 2.50
N TYR A 86 -4.34 -1.17 3.45
CA TYR A 86 -5.80 -1.10 3.49
C TYR A 86 -6.23 0.35 3.66
N TYR A 87 -7.26 0.74 2.91
CA TYR A 87 -7.95 1.99 3.20
C TYR A 87 -8.69 1.86 4.53
N GLY A 88 -8.52 2.86 5.38
CA GLY A 88 -9.24 3.00 6.64
C GLY A 88 -9.99 4.32 6.71
N LYS A 89 -10.89 4.42 7.68
CA LYS A 89 -11.68 5.63 7.93
C LYS A 89 -11.83 5.84 9.43
N GLU A 90 -11.49 7.04 9.86
CA GLU A 90 -11.67 7.51 11.23
C GLU A 90 -13.15 7.75 11.53
N ASP A 91 -13.51 7.87 12.80
CA ASP A 91 -14.90 8.10 13.22
C ASP A 91 -15.45 9.46 12.72
N ASP A 92 -14.56 10.45 12.53
CA ASP A 92 -14.89 11.76 11.92
C ASP A 92 -14.99 11.71 10.39
N GLY A 93 -14.76 10.54 9.80
CA GLY A 93 -14.80 10.28 8.37
C GLY A 93 -13.50 10.57 7.61
N ARG A 94 -12.44 11.01 8.29
CA ARG A 94 -11.13 11.24 7.68
C ARG A 94 -10.54 9.93 7.13
N PRO A 95 -10.08 9.89 5.86
CA PRO A 95 -9.45 8.71 5.31
C PRO A 95 -8.05 8.51 5.91
N VAL A 96 -7.72 7.27 6.23
CA VAL A 96 -6.43 6.83 6.78
C VAL A 96 -5.91 5.60 6.04
N MET A 97 -4.65 5.24 6.27
CA MET A 97 -3.98 4.16 5.56
C MET A 97 -3.33 3.19 6.54
N ILE A 98 -3.76 1.94 6.51
CA ILE A 98 -3.21 0.89 7.36
C ILE A 98 -2.19 0.09 6.53
N LEU A 99 -1.02 -0.19 7.08
CA LEU A 99 0.02 -1.03 6.46
C LEU A 99 0.26 -2.27 7.32
N VAL A 100 0.39 -3.43 6.68
CA VAL A 100 0.67 -4.72 7.33
C VAL A 100 1.59 -5.56 6.45
N GLY A 101 2.41 -6.41 7.08
CA GLY A 101 3.21 -7.40 6.36
C GLY A 101 2.32 -8.47 5.71
N ALA A 102 2.66 -8.89 4.49
CA ALA A 102 1.98 -9.99 3.79
C ALA A 102 2.89 -11.20 3.66
N LYS A 103 2.38 -12.38 3.98
CA LYS A 103 3.08 -13.68 3.94
C LYS A 103 2.99 -14.34 2.56
N PRO A 104 3.87 -15.31 2.23
CA PRO A 104 3.87 -16.01 0.94
C PRO A 104 2.55 -16.68 0.57
N ASP A 105 1.80 -17.16 1.57
CA ASP A 105 0.49 -17.79 1.41
C ASP A 105 -0.65 -16.80 1.14
N GLY A 106 -0.33 -15.50 1.12
CA GLY A 106 -1.27 -14.39 0.93
C GLY A 106 -1.97 -13.91 2.20
N ASN A 107 -1.71 -14.53 3.36
CA ASN A 107 -2.22 -14.05 4.65
C ASN A 107 -1.50 -12.76 5.07
N ASP A 108 -2.17 -11.95 5.89
CA ASP A 108 -1.52 -10.81 6.55
C ASP A 108 -0.88 -11.27 7.86
N LEU A 109 0.26 -10.69 8.21
CA LEU A 109 0.94 -10.90 9.48
C LEU A 109 0.34 -9.98 10.55
N VAL A 110 -0.89 -10.29 10.98
CA VAL A 110 -1.68 -9.45 11.91
C VAL A 110 -1.20 -9.47 13.35
N GLU A 111 -0.39 -10.46 13.74
CA GLU A 111 0.29 -10.53 15.05
C GLU A 111 1.60 -9.74 15.09
N GLY A 112 1.93 -9.08 13.98
CA GLY A 112 3.16 -8.34 13.79
C GLY A 112 3.00 -6.83 13.97
N PHE A 113 3.93 -6.08 13.39
CA PHE A 113 3.85 -4.63 13.31
C PHE A 113 2.83 -4.21 12.25
N ILE A 114 1.79 -3.52 12.72
CA ILE A 114 0.77 -2.86 11.90
C ILE A 114 0.96 -1.35 12.04
N LEU A 115 0.99 -0.66 10.91
CA LEU A 115 1.23 0.77 10.86
C LEU A 115 -0.03 1.52 10.44
N GLU A 116 -0.25 2.67 11.05
CA GLU A 116 -1.12 3.75 10.62
C GLU A 116 -0.47 5.05 11.17
N ARG A 117 -1.25 5.98 11.70
CA ARG A 117 -0.90 7.33 12.11
C ARG A 117 -0.06 8.05 11.07
N SER A 118 -0.41 7.87 9.79
CA SER A 118 0.32 8.56 8.73
C SER A 118 0.16 10.07 8.90
N ILE A 119 1.23 10.83 8.71
CA ILE A 119 1.17 12.28 8.79
C ILE A 119 0.46 12.80 7.52
N PRO A 120 -0.72 13.42 7.63
CA PRO A 120 -1.56 13.69 6.47
C PRO A 120 -1.06 14.87 5.63
N CYS A 121 -1.30 14.79 4.33
CA CYS A 121 -1.06 15.86 3.39
C CYS A 121 -2.36 16.18 2.63
N PRO A 122 -2.92 17.40 2.76
CA PRO A 122 -2.56 18.49 3.70
C PRO A 122 -2.81 18.17 5.20
N PRO A 123 -2.27 18.97 6.14
CA PRO A 123 -1.48 20.19 5.94
C PRO A 123 0.03 19.95 5.81
N PHE A 124 0.54 18.75 6.13
CA PHE A 124 1.97 18.47 6.23
C PHE A 124 2.54 17.94 4.90
N CYS A 125 2.23 18.63 3.81
CA CYS A 125 2.75 18.29 2.49
C CYS A 125 4.20 18.74 2.32
N GLY A 126 4.92 18.05 1.43
CA GLY A 126 6.16 18.56 0.85
C GLY A 126 5.96 19.83 0.04
N TRP A 127 7.04 20.34 -0.52
CA TRP A 127 6.95 21.46 -1.44
C TRP A 127 6.22 21.06 -2.73
N PRO A 128 5.51 22.02 -3.37
CA PRO A 128 4.84 21.77 -4.63
C PRO A 128 5.80 21.13 -5.63
N ASN A 129 5.39 19.99 -6.17
CA ASN A 129 6.08 19.27 -7.23
C ASN A 129 5.03 18.51 -8.08
N PRO A 130 5.43 17.82 -9.16
CA PRO A 130 4.50 17.15 -10.07
C PRO A 130 3.51 16.19 -9.39
N LEU A 131 3.91 15.54 -8.29
CA LEU A 131 3.09 14.56 -7.57
C LEU A 131 2.02 15.19 -6.67
N ASN A 132 2.21 16.43 -6.22
CA ASN A 132 1.45 16.95 -5.09
C ASN A 132 0.84 18.34 -5.28
N GLY A 133 1.18 19.10 -6.32
CA GLY A 133 0.63 20.45 -6.46
C GLY A 133 1.11 21.26 -7.65
N GLN A 134 2.22 20.89 -8.28
CA GLN A 134 2.69 21.47 -9.54
C GLN A 134 2.14 20.67 -10.72
N ALA A 135 1.75 21.32 -11.81
CA ALA A 135 1.41 20.61 -13.05
C ALA A 135 2.69 20.12 -13.74
N TRP A 136 2.60 19.01 -14.48
CA TRP A 136 3.73 18.48 -15.25
C TRP A 136 4.25 19.50 -16.27
N ASP A 137 3.36 20.12 -17.04
CA ASP A 137 3.73 21.09 -18.08
C ASP A 137 4.51 22.30 -17.51
N ASP A 138 4.15 22.75 -16.31
CA ASP A 138 4.86 23.81 -15.59
C ASP A 138 6.25 23.36 -15.11
N TYR A 139 6.44 22.07 -14.85
CA TYR A 139 7.71 21.50 -14.43
C TYR A 139 8.68 21.34 -15.61
N VAL A 140 8.26 20.74 -16.74
CA VAL A 140 9.14 20.57 -17.93
C VAL A 140 9.46 21.89 -18.65
N GLY A 141 8.58 22.90 -18.54
CA GLY A 141 8.79 24.22 -19.14
C GLY A 141 9.67 25.17 -18.31
N SER A 142 10.10 24.77 -17.11
CA SER A 142 10.87 25.61 -16.20
C SER A 142 12.31 25.10 -16.03
N PRO A 143 13.31 25.69 -16.72
CA PRO A 143 14.72 25.37 -16.47
C PRO A 143 15.16 25.70 -15.03
N ASP A 144 14.32 26.43 -14.29
CA ASP A 144 14.51 26.95 -12.94
C ASP A 144 13.43 26.46 -11.95
N ALA A 145 12.80 25.28 -12.17
CA ALA A 145 12.02 24.64 -11.11
C ALA A 145 12.85 24.70 -9.80
N PRO A 146 12.33 25.25 -8.70
CA PRO A 146 13.16 25.78 -7.62
C PRO A 146 14.11 24.71 -7.08
N LYS A 147 15.38 24.78 -7.52
CA LYS A 147 16.49 23.93 -7.07
C LYS A 147 16.92 24.26 -5.65
N THR A 148 16.42 25.36 -5.11
CA THR A 148 16.75 25.83 -3.77
C THR A 148 15.68 25.41 -2.79
N LEU A 149 16.09 24.60 -1.82
CA LEU A 149 15.32 24.32 -0.62
C LEU A 149 14.83 25.66 -0.02
N PRO A 150 13.54 25.79 0.27
CA PRO A 150 13.00 26.96 0.93
C PRO A 150 13.52 27.08 2.35
N PRO A 151 13.48 28.29 2.95
CA PRO A 151 14.08 28.56 4.24
C PRO A 151 13.60 27.56 5.30
N LYS A 152 14.56 27.03 6.08
CA LYS A 152 14.47 25.90 7.03
C LYS A 152 13.37 25.97 8.13
N ASN A 153 12.53 27.01 8.17
CA ASN A 153 11.80 27.42 9.37
C ASN A 153 10.26 27.46 9.26
N THR A 154 9.62 26.85 8.26
CA THR A 154 8.13 26.90 8.17
C THR A 154 7.42 25.54 8.15
N LYS A 155 8.14 24.41 8.12
CA LYS A 155 7.57 23.06 8.12
C LYS A 155 8.26 22.16 9.15
N PRO A 156 7.56 21.16 9.72
CA PRO A 156 8.18 20.20 10.62
C PRO A 156 9.33 19.47 9.93
N VAL A 157 10.44 19.30 10.65
CA VAL A 157 11.55 18.43 10.22
C VAL A 157 11.10 16.99 10.43
N PHE A 158 11.16 16.19 9.36
CA PHE A 158 10.90 14.76 9.43
C PHE A 158 12.18 14.06 9.86
N THR A 159 12.07 13.28 10.93
CA THR A 159 13.20 12.58 11.55
C THR A 159 13.32 11.15 11.03
N GLY A 160 12.21 10.60 10.52
CA GLY A 160 12.07 9.19 10.20
C GLY A 160 11.84 8.29 11.40
N LEU A 161 11.75 8.86 12.61
CA LEU A 161 11.47 8.19 13.88
C LEU A 161 10.03 8.38 14.36
N GLU A 162 9.15 8.90 13.49
CA GLU A 162 7.74 9.11 13.81
C GLU A 162 7.06 7.78 14.18
N GLN A 163 6.19 7.81 15.20
CA GLN A 163 5.52 6.62 15.70
C GLN A 163 4.27 6.33 14.88
N HIS A 164 4.28 5.17 14.21
CA HIS A 164 3.20 4.74 13.32
C HIS A 164 2.49 3.47 13.79
N LEU A 165 2.98 2.83 14.85
CA LEU A 165 2.41 1.58 15.34
C LEU A 165 0.99 1.78 15.88
N ILE A 166 0.10 0.86 15.52
CA ILE A 166 -1.24 0.74 16.09
C ILE A 166 -1.52 -0.72 16.46
N SER A 167 -2.52 -0.94 17.32
CA SER A 167 -2.96 -2.30 17.65
C SER A 167 -3.77 -2.92 16.51
N LEU A 168 -3.89 -4.25 16.49
CA LEU A 168 -4.78 -4.96 15.57
C LEU A 168 -6.25 -4.54 15.76
N GLU A 169 -6.66 -4.28 17.00
CA GLU A 169 -8.01 -3.82 17.32
C GLU A 169 -8.31 -2.45 16.68
N GLU A 170 -7.40 -1.49 16.86
CA GLU A 170 -7.50 -0.16 16.26
C GLU A 170 -7.51 -0.25 14.73
N ALA A 171 -6.59 -1.03 14.15
CA ALA A 171 -6.51 -1.25 12.71
C ALA A 171 -7.79 -1.89 12.15
N SER A 172 -8.34 -2.89 12.84
CA SER A 172 -9.57 -3.56 12.45
C SER A 172 -10.77 -2.61 12.47
N LYS A 173 -10.86 -1.73 13.49
CA LYS A 173 -11.89 -0.69 13.56
C LYS A 173 -11.81 0.25 12.35
N LEU A 174 -10.65 0.83 12.08
CA LEU A 174 -10.45 1.76 10.97
C LEU A 174 -10.77 1.13 9.61
N ALA A 175 -10.32 -0.12 9.39
CA ALA A 175 -10.58 -0.84 8.16
C ALA A 175 -12.07 -1.18 7.98
N ARG A 176 -12.77 -1.56 9.07
CA ARG A 176 -14.21 -1.82 9.06
C ARG A 176 -15.01 -0.55 8.75
N ASN A 177 -14.72 0.54 9.44
CA ASN A 177 -15.35 1.85 9.19
C ASN A 177 -15.28 2.23 7.71
N TYR A 178 -14.14 1.98 7.06
CA TYR A 178 -13.98 2.21 5.63
C TYR A 178 -14.87 1.28 4.80
N ARG A 179 -14.82 -0.04 5.03
CA ARG A 179 -15.59 -1.05 4.29
C ARG A 179 -17.10 -0.79 4.35
N GLU A 180 -17.60 -0.35 5.51
CA GLU A 180 -19.02 -0.03 5.70
C GLU A 180 -19.44 1.27 4.98
N SER A 181 -18.47 2.10 4.60
CA SER A 181 -18.71 3.37 3.90
C SER A 181 -18.59 3.31 2.37
N VAL A 182 -18.25 2.14 1.82
CA VAL A 182 -18.05 1.94 0.38
C VAL A 182 -18.87 0.75 -0.13
N ASP A 183 -19.05 0.68 -1.44
CA ASP A 183 -19.69 -0.47 -2.08
C ASP A 183 -18.95 -1.77 -1.78
N LYS A 184 -19.69 -2.89 -1.74
CA LYS A 184 -19.15 -4.22 -1.43
C LYS A 184 -17.94 -4.62 -2.27
N ASP A 185 -17.94 -4.20 -3.54
CA ASP A 185 -16.91 -4.46 -4.53
C ASP A 185 -15.94 -3.28 -4.72
N GLY A 186 -16.07 -2.24 -3.88
CA GLY A 186 -15.18 -1.09 -3.85
C GLY A 186 -13.74 -1.48 -3.48
N PRO A 187 -12.77 -0.62 -3.82
CA PRO A 187 -11.36 -0.86 -3.54
C PRO A 187 -11.14 -0.88 -2.03
N LYS A 188 -10.51 -1.92 -1.50
CA LYS A 188 -10.21 -2.10 -0.07
C LYS A 188 -8.75 -1.83 0.27
N GLY A 189 -7.87 -1.98 -0.71
CA GLY A 189 -6.44 -1.82 -0.51
C GLY A 189 -5.64 -2.41 -1.67
N GLY A 190 -4.39 -2.75 -1.39
CA GLY A 190 -3.51 -3.34 -2.39
C GLY A 190 -2.22 -3.87 -1.78
N TYR A 191 -1.34 -4.41 -2.62
CA TYR A 191 -0.10 -5.03 -2.21
C TYR A 191 1.07 -4.54 -3.05
N PHE A 192 2.20 -4.32 -2.38
CA PHE A 192 3.51 -4.05 -3.00
C PHE A 192 4.51 -5.12 -2.57
N ALA A 193 5.25 -5.66 -3.53
CA ALA A 193 6.32 -6.62 -3.30
C ALA A 193 7.49 -6.01 -2.51
N ILE A 194 8.12 -6.85 -1.67
CA ILE A 194 9.16 -6.38 -0.75
C ILE A 194 10.41 -5.86 -1.46
N ALA A 195 10.78 -6.42 -2.61
CA ALA A 195 11.98 -6.03 -3.35
C ALA A 195 11.95 -4.56 -3.82
N PRO A 196 10.93 -4.11 -4.59
CA PRO A 196 10.85 -2.69 -4.97
C PRO A 196 10.60 -1.77 -3.77
N LEU A 197 9.90 -2.21 -2.72
CA LEU A 197 9.80 -1.43 -1.48
C LEU A 197 11.17 -1.17 -0.87
N ARG A 198 12.02 -2.21 -0.78
CA ARG A 198 13.41 -2.08 -0.30
C ARG A 198 14.22 -1.13 -1.17
N GLN A 199 14.03 -1.14 -2.48
CA GLN A 199 14.67 -0.19 -3.38
C GLN A 199 14.23 1.24 -3.10
N LEU A 200 12.91 1.49 -2.96
CA LEU A 200 12.37 2.80 -2.60
C LEU A 200 12.96 3.30 -1.28
N VAL A 201 13.02 2.46 -0.24
CA VAL A 201 13.51 2.84 1.09
C VAL A 201 15.03 2.87 1.26
N SER A 202 15.77 2.58 0.19
CA SER A 202 17.23 2.63 0.12
C SER A 202 17.76 3.84 -0.65
N GLN A 203 16.89 4.72 -1.14
CA GLN A 203 17.28 5.97 -1.79
C GLN A 203 18.09 6.85 -0.82
N GLU A 204 19.09 7.55 -1.33
CA GLU A 204 19.93 8.45 -0.53
C GLU A 204 19.09 9.58 0.08
N GLY A 205 19.37 9.91 1.35
CA GLY A 205 18.69 11.01 2.05
C GLY A 205 17.25 10.75 2.49
N ILE A 206 16.71 9.54 2.25
CA ILE A 206 15.33 9.22 2.63
C ILE A 206 15.15 9.11 4.14
N VAL A 207 14.15 9.81 4.67
CA VAL A 207 13.69 9.70 6.07
C VAL A 207 12.29 9.13 6.18
N GLY A 208 11.59 8.91 5.08
CA GLY A 208 10.30 8.20 5.09
C GLY A 208 9.72 7.95 3.72
N LEU A 209 8.54 7.32 3.75
CA LEU A 209 7.75 6.95 2.59
C LEU A 209 6.50 7.85 2.58
N ARG A 210 6.19 8.44 1.43
CA ARG A 210 4.91 9.10 1.22
C ARG A 210 4.10 8.35 0.19
N TYR A 211 2.81 8.22 0.47
CA TYR A 211 1.84 7.75 -0.50
C TYR A 211 0.95 8.92 -0.94
N TYR A 212 0.50 8.87 -2.18
CA TYR A 212 -0.52 9.74 -2.74
C TYR A 212 -1.68 8.89 -3.25
N TYR A 213 -2.90 9.31 -2.94
CA TYR A 213 -4.07 8.83 -3.65
C TYR A 213 -4.00 9.32 -5.09
N ALA A 214 -4.29 8.41 -6.02
CA ALA A 214 -4.25 8.66 -7.45
C ALA A 214 -5.48 8.04 -8.12
N VAL A 215 -5.82 8.57 -9.30
CA VAL A 215 -6.90 8.06 -10.15
C VAL A 215 -6.35 7.82 -11.54
N GLU A 216 -6.41 6.57 -11.96
CA GLU A 216 -6.06 6.12 -13.30
C GLU A 216 -7.05 6.68 -14.35
N ASN A 217 -6.66 6.63 -15.61
CA ASN A 217 -7.50 7.15 -16.71
C ASN A 217 -8.83 6.38 -16.88
N ASP A 218 -8.91 5.15 -16.37
CA ASP A 218 -10.13 4.34 -16.31
C ASP A 218 -10.99 4.60 -15.05
N GLY A 219 -10.58 5.55 -14.19
CA GLY A 219 -11.27 5.90 -12.95
C GLY A 219 -10.90 5.05 -11.74
N ARG A 220 -10.04 4.03 -11.89
CA ARG A 220 -9.60 3.23 -10.74
C ARG A 220 -8.78 4.06 -9.77
N ARG A 221 -9.06 3.92 -8.48
CA ARG A 221 -8.24 4.48 -7.41
C ARG A 221 -7.00 3.61 -7.20
N VAL A 222 -5.82 4.24 -7.20
CA VAL A 222 -4.52 3.60 -6.98
C VAL A 222 -3.69 4.44 -6.00
N LEU A 223 -2.49 3.97 -5.66
CA LEU A 223 -1.53 4.69 -4.84
C LEU A 223 -0.20 4.88 -5.56
N VAL A 224 0.33 6.10 -5.51
CA VAL A 224 1.72 6.39 -5.88
C VAL A 224 2.54 6.51 -4.61
N LEU A 225 3.68 5.82 -4.53
CA LEU A 225 4.64 5.93 -3.43
C LEU A 225 5.91 6.64 -3.90
N CYS A 226 6.45 7.50 -3.05
CA CYS A 226 7.75 8.14 -3.22
C CYS A 226 8.53 8.17 -1.91
N GLY A 227 9.85 8.36 -2.01
CA GLY A 227 10.67 8.67 -0.84
C GLY A 227 10.51 10.12 -0.41
N VAL A 228 10.83 10.41 0.85
CA VAL A 228 10.78 11.76 1.41
C VAL A 228 12.08 12.09 2.14
N ASP A 229 12.60 13.30 1.97
CA ASP A 229 13.79 13.81 2.68
C ASP A 229 13.46 14.41 4.06
N ALA A 230 14.49 14.77 4.83
CA ALA A 230 14.34 15.37 6.17
C ALA A 230 13.53 16.68 6.20
N TYR A 231 13.39 17.36 5.05
CA TYR A 231 12.65 18.61 4.90
C TYR A 231 11.21 18.37 4.41
N GLY A 232 10.81 17.11 4.22
CA GLY A 232 9.49 16.71 3.78
C GLY A 232 9.28 16.77 2.27
N ASN A 233 10.34 17.03 1.48
CA ASN A 233 10.28 17.01 0.02
C ASN A 233 10.18 15.58 -0.49
N ASP A 234 9.43 15.40 -1.56
CA ASP A 234 9.38 14.12 -2.25
C ASP A 234 10.66 13.93 -3.08
N LEU A 235 11.23 12.74 -3.03
CA LEU A 235 12.31 12.29 -3.91
C LEU A 235 11.71 11.86 -5.26
N PHE A 236 11.00 12.77 -5.93
CA PHE A 236 10.14 12.46 -7.09
C PHE A 236 10.91 12.21 -8.39
N GLU A 237 12.17 12.64 -8.48
CA GLU A 237 13.08 12.30 -9.59
C GLU A 237 13.77 10.94 -9.39
N GLY A 238 13.57 10.33 -8.22
CA GLY A 238 14.11 9.03 -7.87
C GLY A 238 13.16 7.87 -8.20
N PHE A 239 13.25 6.82 -7.38
CA PHE A 239 12.44 5.62 -7.52
C PHE A 239 11.01 5.85 -7.02
N LEU A 240 10.05 5.75 -7.93
CA LEU A 240 8.62 5.86 -7.67
C LEU A 240 7.94 4.51 -7.83
N MET A 241 6.93 4.28 -7.00
CA MET A 241 6.14 3.05 -7.06
C MET A 241 4.65 3.32 -7.30
N GLU A 242 4.03 2.46 -8.08
CA GLU A 242 2.60 2.28 -8.25
C GLU A 242 2.43 0.76 -8.54
N ARG A 243 1.51 0.40 -9.41
CA ARG A 243 1.13 -0.93 -9.89
C ARG A 243 0.91 -1.90 -8.75
N ALA A 244 0.32 -1.41 -7.65
CA ALA A 244 -0.05 -2.26 -6.54
C ALA A 244 -1.03 -3.33 -7.03
N ILE A 245 -0.88 -4.56 -6.55
CA ILE A 245 -1.87 -5.61 -6.82
C ILE A 245 -3.15 -5.23 -6.05
N PRO A 246 -4.28 -5.00 -6.73
CA PRO A 246 -5.47 -4.46 -6.08
C PRO A 246 -6.22 -5.51 -5.25
N CYS A 247 -6.84 -5.06 -4.16
CA CYS A 247 -7.81 -5.82 -3.39
C CYS A 247 -9.14 -5.05 -3.36
N PRO A 248 -10.24 -5.59 -3.92
CA PRO A 248 -10.36 -6.80 -4.75
C PRO A 248 -9.69 -6.69 -6.15
N PRO A 249 -9.50 -7.81 -6.88
CA PRO A 249 -9.89 -9.19 -6.57
C PRO A 249 -8.81 -10.01 -5.85
N PHE A 250 -7.61 -9.48 -5.67
CA PHE A 250 -6.45 -10.21 -5.15
C PHE A 250 -6.20 -9.95 -3.65
N CYS A 251 -7.29 -9.86 -2.89
CA CYS A 251 -7.23 -9.72 -1.44
C CYS A 251 -6.50 -10.89 -0.76
N GLY A 252 -5.91 -10.60 0.40
CA GLY A 252 -5.43 -11.63 1.30
C GLY A 252 -6.57 -12.54 1.78
N TRP A 253 -6.20 -13.56 2.54
CA TRP A 253 -7.21 -14.37 3.24
C TRP A 253 -8.01 -13.52 4.23
N PRO A 254 -9.28 -13.90 4.50
CA PRO A 254 -10.11 -13.24 5.50
C PRO A 254 -9.39 -13.14 6.86
N ASN A 255 -9.31 -11.94 7.40
CA ASN A 255 -8.74 -11.61 8.71
C ASN A 255 -9.34 -10.27 9.22
N PRO A 256 -9.07 -9.85 10.46
CA PRO A 256 -9.69 -8.65 11.04
C PRO A 256 -9.56 -7.35 10.23
N LEU A 257 -8.57 -7.24 9.34
CA LEU A 257 -8.35 -6.07 8.49
C LEU A 257 -9.17 -6.09 7.20
N ASN A 258 -9.72 -7.23 6.77
CA ASN A 258 -10.42 -7.34 5.48
C ASN A 258 -11.73 -8.14 5.48
N SER A 259 -12.10 -8.74 6.62
CA SER A 259 -13.37 -9.43 6.86
C SER A 259 -14.39 -8.55 7.58
#